data_AF-S7IAX7-F1
#
_entry.id   AF-S7IAX7-F1
#
_cell.length_a   1.000
_cell.length_b   1.000
_cell.length_c   1.000
_cell.angle_alpha   90.00
_cell.angle_beta   90.00
_cell.angle_gamma   90.00
#
_symmetry.space_group_name_H-M   'P 1'
#
loop_
_entity.id
_entity.type
_entity.pdbx_description
1 polymer ?
#
loop_
_entity_poly.entity_id
_entity_poly.type
_entity_poly.pdbx_seq_one_letter_code
_entity_poly.pdbx_strand_id
1 'polypeptide(L)'
;MSNLLERTNAWLGHITGAEKILLPQSVFASQSLLKMLDTDSLTENPSRAAAVGDYKAQAAKASTPGTAPQSVFDGMQTAVNMCRTKAGYNPLDPEGNGDKAHFIQFTQYISSMPFVTLDWATTTQIKQQSRNADVLINSFVDGFWGIEKGDKDQIVTSVQGLVSAALSYANQTEKLSNFAQNLLQVDSSGNVQFSLYSSTFQISATEKKGIITFHSEYELSQAMYSLSPANWETVKEAFAQQYKVTVDDWINDMTTPAKAGSTVKALCLEER
;
A
#
# COMPACT_ATOMS: atom_id res chain seq x y z
N MET A 1 -29.87 -14.92 5.02
CA MET A 1 -28.40 -14.96 5.10
C MET A 1 -27.88 -15.44 3.75
N SER A 2 -27.36 -14.54 2.91
CA SER A 2 -26.77 -14.93 1.62
C SER A 2 -25.49 -15.73 1.86
N ASN A 3 -25.28 -16.82 1.11
CA ASN A 3 -24.03 -17.57 1.20
C ASN A 3 -22.85 -16.74 0.64
N LEU A 4 -21.62 -17.08 1.04
CA LEU A 4 -20.41 -16.31 0.67
C LEU A 4 -20.25 -16.12 -0.85
N LEU A 5 -20.59 -17.14 -1.63
CA LEU A 5 -20.52 -17.13 -3.08
C LEU A 5 -21.48 -16.09 -3.70
N GLU A 6 -22.71 -16.01 -3.22
CA GLU A 6 -23.70 -15.01 -3.68
C GLU A 6 -23.20 -13.58 -3.45
N ARG A 7 -22.67 -13.28 -2.25
CA ARG A 7 -22.07 -11.97 -1.95
C ARG A 7 -20.88 -11.68 -2.85
N THR A 8 -20.07 -12.69 -3.15
CA THR A 8 -18.89 -12.55 -4.01
C THR A 8 -19.29 -12.26 -5.46
N ASN A 9 -20.30 -12.94 -5.99
CA ASN A 9 -20.83 -12.65 -7.32
C ASN A 9 -21.42 -11.22 -7.41
N ALA A 10 -22.17 -10.79 -6.39
CA ALA A 10 -22.68 -9.42 -6.33
C ALA A 10 -21.53 -8.39 -6.30
N TRP A 11 -20.50 -8.65 -5.49
CA TRP A 11 -19.30 -7.82 -5.43
C TRP A 11 -18.54 -7.79 -6.77
N LEU A 12 -18.40 -8.94 -7.45
CA LEU A 12 -17.78 -9.04 -8.77
C LEU A 12 -18.55 -8.24 -9.84
N GLY A 13 -19.88 -8.33 -9.83
CA GLY A 13 -20.72 -7.52 -10.72
C GLY A 13 -20.52 -6.03 -10.48
N HIS A 14 -20.35 -5.62 -9.23
CA HIS A 14 -20.06 -4.24 -8.89
C HIS A 14 -18.65 -3.79 -9.32
N ILE A 15 -17.62 -4.56 -8.98
CA ILE A 15 -16.22 -4.18 -9.19
C ILE A 15 -15.85 -4.16 -10.67
N THR A 16 -16.54 -4.94 -11.51
CA THR A 16 -16.33 -4.97 -12.97
C THR A 16 -17.33 -4.07 -13.73
N GLY A 17 -18.42 -3.65 -13.09
CA GLY A 17 -19.46 -2.82 -13.68
C GLY A 17 -19.19 -1.31 -13.59
N ALA A 18 -20.06 -0.51 -14.20
CA ALA A 18 -20.00 0.96 -14.16
C ALA A 18 -20.68 1.59 -12.93
N GLU A 19 -21.46 0.82 -12.17
CA GLU A 19 -22.23 1.33 -11.05
C GLU A 19 -21.32 1.78 -9.89
N LYS A 20 -21.71 2.86 -9.20
CA LYS A 20 -21.10 3.31 -7.94
C LYS A 20 -21.98 2.83 -6.78
N ILE A 21 -21.38 2.15 -5.80
CA ILE A 21 -22.10 1.73 -4.59
C ILE A 21 -21.68 2.60 -3.41
N LEU A 22 -22.48 2.54 -2.35
CA LEU A 22 -22.06 3.03 -1.04
C LEU A 22 -20.90 2.16 -0.55
N LEU A 23 -19.74 2.80 -0.35
CA LEU A 23 -18.56 2.13 0.14
C LEU A 23 -18.43 2.23 1.67
N PRO A 24 -17.84 1.21 2.32
CA PRO A 24 -17.58 1.25 3.75
C PRO A 24 -16.63 2.41 4.13
N GLN A 25 -16.72 2.84 5.39
CA GLN A 25 -15.73 3.75 5.95
C GLN A 25 -14.37 3.05 6.06
N SER A 26 -13.31 3.78 5.74
CA SER A 26 -11.94 3.28 5.75
C SER A 26 -11.14 4.01 6.83
N VAL A 27 -10.26 3.30 7.56
CA VAL A 27 -9.32 3.95 8.50
C VAL A 27 -8.34 4.89 7.79
N PHE A 28 -8.20 4.76 6.47
CA PHE A 28 -7.42 5.65 5.63
C PHE A 28 -8.17 6.95 5.30
N ALA A 29 -9.46 7.04 5.63
CA ALA A 29 -10.27 8.24 5.53
C ALA A 29 -10.32 9.04 6.86
N SER A 30 -9.61 8.61 7.91
CA SER A 30 -9.58 9.34 9.19
C SER A 30 -9.08 10.77 9.00
N GLN A 31 -9.77 11.72 9.65
CA GLN A 31 -9.53 13.16 9.50
C GLN A 31 -8.57 13.74 10.55
N SER A 32 -7.88 12.92 11.34
CA SER A 32 -7.07 13.45 12.43
C SER A 32 -5.68 13.94 11.96
N LEU A 33 -5.26 15.07 12.54
CA LEU A 33 -4.06 15.90 12.32
C LEU A 33 -3.99 16.86 11.12
N LEU A 34 -4.37 16.52 9.89
CA LEU A 34 -4.13 17.42 8.73
C LEU A 34 -5.33 18.29 8.31
N LYS A 35 -5.88 19.02 9.30
CA LYS A 35 -6.50 20.33 9.03
C LYS A 35 -5.45 21.41 8.68
N MET A 36 -4.17 21.06 8.53
CA MET A 36 -3.09 22.04 8.35
C MET A 36 -2.77 22.44 6.92
N LEU A 37 -3.13 21.72 5.85
CA LEU A 37 -2.76 22.15 4.50
C LEU A 37 -3.85 21.83 3.47
N ASP A 38 -4.78 22.77 3.35
CA ASP A 38 -5.77 22.94 2.27
C ASP A 38 -5.07 23.32 0.94
N THR A 39 -4.08 22.53 0.55
CA THR A 39 -3.36 22.66 -0.74
C THR A 39 -3.05 21.27 -1.27
N ASP A 40 -4.06 20.60 -1.84
CA ASP A 40 -3.91 19.37 -2.64
C ASP A 40 -2.85 19.51 -3.77
N SER A 41 -2.48 20.74 -4.14
CA SER A 41 -1.53 21.03 -5.22
C SER A 41 -0.04 20.81 -4.91
N LEU A 42 0.33 20.40 -3.68
CA LEU A 42 1.74 20.25 -3.28
C LEU A 42 2.08 18.90 -2.63
N THR A 43 1.18 17.91 -2.66
CA THR A 43 1.38 16.62 -1.98
C THR A 43 1.58 15.48 -2.98
N GLU A 44 2.75 14.86 -2.96
CA GLU A 44 3.02 13.65 -3.74
C GLU A 44 2.56 12.41 -2.96
N ASN A 45 2.05 11.40 -3.66
CA ASN A 45 1.53 10.17 -3.05
C ASN A 45 2.28 8.92 -3.55
N PRO A 46 3.61 8.83 -3.39
CA PRO A 46 4.35 7.65 -3.81
C PRO A 46 3.90 6.40 -3.06
N SER A 47 3.76 5.30 -3.80
CA SER A 47 3.38 4.01 -3.27
C SER A 47 4.45 2.96 -3.55
N ARG A 48 4.55 1.97 -2.68
CA ARG A 48 5.42 0.83 -2.88
C ARG A 48 4.72 -0.46 -2.50
N ALA A 49 4.95 -1.47 -3.31
CA ALA A 49 4.48 -2.82 -3.08
C ALA A 49 5.68 -3.73 -2.77
N ALA A 50 5.50 -4.64 -1.82
CA ALA A 50 6.47 -5.68 -1.54
C ALA A 50 5.77 -6.99 -1.21
N ALA A 51 6.39 -8.09 -1.62
CA ALA A 51 6.08 -9.43 -1.13
C ALA A 51 7.18 -9.80 -0.12
N VAL A 52 6.79 -9.96 1.14
CA VAL A 52 7.72 -10.18 2.26
C VAL A 52 7.69 -11.64 2.72
N GLY A 53 8.62 -12.01 3.61
CA GLY A 53 8.79 -13.38 4.08
C GLY A 53 9.08 -14.33 2.92
N ASP A 54 8.38 -15.45 2.90
CA ASP A 54 8.46 -16.47 1.84
C ASP A 54 7.32 -16.35 0.81
N TYR A 55 6.56 -15.25 0.81
CA TYR A 55 5.39 -15.05 -0.05
C TYR A 55 5.68 -15.34 -1.52
N LYS A 56 6.75 -14.76 -2.07
CA LYS A 56 7.15 -14.98 -3.48
C LYS A 56 7.39 -16.46 -3.77
N ALA A 57 8.08 -17.16 -2.86
CA ALA A 57 8.42 -18.56 -3.04
C ALA A 57 7.17 -19.45 -2.94
N GLN A 58 6.25 -19.16 -2.01
CA GLN A 58 4.99 -19.88 -1.89
C GLN A 58 4.07 -19.63 -3.08
N ALA A 59 3.93 -18.39 -3.53
CA ALA A 59 3.15 -18.04 -4.70
C ALA A 59 3.68 -18.71 -5.98
N ALA A 60 5.01 -18.75 -6.16
CA ALA A 60 5.63 -19.45 -7.29
C ALA A 60 5.33 -20.96 -7.27
N LYS A 61 5.38 -21.60 -6.09
CA LYS A 61 5.02 -23.02 -5.93
C LYS A 61 3.54 -23.29 -6.18
N ALA A 62 2.67 -22.35 -5.83
CA ALA A 62 1.23 -22.44 -6.02
C ALA A 62 0.77 -21.99 -7.42
N SER A 63 1.70 -21.58 -8.29
CA SER A 63 1.38 -21.08 -9.63
C SER A 63 0.71 -22.17 -10.47
N THR A 64 -0.36 -21.77 -11.16
CA THR A 64 -1.18 -22.66 -12.00
C THR A 64 -1.05 -22.31 -13.49
N PRO A 65 -1.26 -23.24 -14.42
CA PRO A 65 -1.40 -22.91 -15.83
C PRO A 65 -2.74 -22.20 -16.10
N GLY A 66 -2.81 -21.41 -17.18
CA GLY A 66 -4.03 -20.69 -17.59
C GLY A 66 -4.11 -19.24 -17.11
N THR A 67 -5.19 -18.56 -17.50
CA THR A 67 -5.38 -17.12 -17.29
C THR A 67 -6.24 -16.77 -16.07
N ALA A 68 -7.10 -17.67 -15.60
CA ALA A 68 -7.94 -17.42 -14.43
C ALA A 68 -7.16 -17.58 -13.12
N PRO A 69 -7.50 -16.82 -12.06
CA PRO A 69 -6.89 -17.03 -10.75
C PRO A 69 -7.36 -18.37 -10.18
N GLN A 70 -6.43 -19.20 -9.71
CA GLN A 70 -6.76 -20.54 -9.21
C GLN A 70 -6.22 -20.77 -7.80
N SER A 71 -5.02 -20.26 -7.50
CA SER A 71 -4.47 -20.33 -6.15
C SER A 71 -4.99 -19.17 -5.28
N VAL A 72 -4.92 -19.34 -3.96
CA VAL A 72 -5.24 -18.27 -2.99
C VAL A 72 -4.36 -17.02 -3.20
N PHE A 73 -3.13 -17.20 -3.67
CA PHE A 73 -2.20 -16.14 -4.03
C PHE A 73 -2.71 -15.34 -5.25
N ASP A 74 -3.06 -16.04 -6.32
CA ASP A 74 -3.68 -15.43 -7.51
C ASP A 74 -4.96 -14.69 -7.09
N GLY A 75 -5.77 -15.28 -6.23
CA GLY A 75 -7.03 -14.73 -5.75
C GLY A 75 -6.87 -13.38 -5.04
N MET A 76 -5.97 -13.29 -4.06
CA MET A 76 -5.71 -12.02 -3.37
C MET A 76 -5.16 -10.96 -4.32
N GLN A 77 -4.12 -11.29 -5.11
CA GLN A 77 -3.48 -10.34 -6.02
C GLN A 77 -4.47 -9.79 -7.06
N THR A 78 -5.27 -10.69 -7.63
CA THR A 78 -6.29 -10.36 -8.64
C THR A 78 -7.38 -9.49 -8.04
N ALA A 79 -7.95 -9.89 -6.90
CA ALA A 79 -9.02 -9.12 -6.27
C ALA A 79 -8.57 -7.72 -5.84
N VAL A 80 -7.38 -7.59 -5.25
CA VAL A 80 -6.78 -6.29 -4.90
C VAL A 80 -6.54 -5.45 -6.16
N ASN A 81 -6.04 -6.03 -7.25
CA ASN A 81 -5.85 -5.28 -8.50
C ASN A 81 -7.17 -4.84 -9.14
N MET A 82 -8.24 -5.62 -9.00
CA MET A 82 -9.59 -5.22 -9.44
C MET A 82 -10.08 -4.01 -8.63
N CYS A 83 -9.84 -3.99 -7.31
CA CYS A 83 -10.12 -2.81 -6.46
C CYS A 83 -9.35 -1.58 -6.94
N ARG A 84 -8.06 -1.72 -7.25
CA ARG A 84 -7.21 -0.64 -7.76
C ARG A 84 -7.77 -0.07 -9.06
N THR A 85 -8.06 -0.96 -10.01
CA THR A 85 -8.59 -0.58 -11.33
C THR A 85 -9.94 0.10 -11.22
N LYS A 86 -10.85 -0.42 -10.37
CA LYS A 86 -12.16 0.19 -10.11
C LYS A 86 -12.06 1.56 -9.45
N ALA A 87 -11.11 1.75 -8.55
CA ALA A 87 -10.83 3.04 -7.94
C ALA A 87 -10.19 4.05 -8.91
N GLY A 88 -9.67 3.59 -10.06
CA GLY A 88 -8.84 4.42 -10.93
C GLY A 88 -7.47 4.75 -10.33
N TYR A 89 -7.07 4.08 -9.25
CA TYR A 89 -5.84 4.37 -8.52
C TYR A 89 -4.61 3.94 -9.33
N ASN A 90 -3.73 4.89 -9.63
CA ASN A 90 -2.50 4.66 -10.39
C ASN A 90 -1.24 5.08 -9.60
N PRO A 91 -0.66 4.17 -8.80
CA PRO A 91 0.62 4.36 -8.12
C PRO A 91 1.79 4.84 -8.99
N LEU A 92 1.75 4.55 -10.29
CA LEU A 92 2.81 4.93 -11.24
C LEU A 92 2.76 6.43 -11.61
N ASP A 93 1.66 7.10 -11.27
CA ASP A 93 1.38 8.50 -11.58
C ASP A 93 1.04 9.27 -10.28
N PRO A 94 2.02 9.45 -9.36
CA PRO A 94 1.79 10.03 -8.03
C PRO A 94 1.36 11.50 -8.04
N GLU A 95 1.55 12.20 -9.17
CA GLU A 95 1.10 13.59 -9.40
C GLU A 95 -0.26 13.65 -10.13
N GLY A 96 -0.77 12.51 -10.63
CA GLY A 96 -2.08 12.36 -11.27
C GLY A 96 -2.98 11.39 -10.51
N ASN A 97 -3.38 10.28 -11.14
CA ASN A 97 -4.36 9.33 -10.56
C ASN A 97 -3.81 8.48 -9.39
N GLY A 98 -2.56 8.68 -8.99
CA GLY A 98 -1.97 8.12 -7.77
C GLY A 98 -2.33 8.91 -6.51
N ASP A 99 -3.21 9.90 -6.59
CA ASP A 99 -3.57 10.76 -5.46
C ASP A 99 -4.24 10.03 -4.27
N LYS A 100 -4.31 10.75 -3.15
CA LYS A 100 -4.92 10.26 -1.90
C LYS A 100 -6.40 9.90 -2.04
N ALA A 101 -7.16 10.59 -2.89
CA ALA A 101 -8.58 10.32 -3.06
C ALA A 101 -8.81 8.96 -3.74
N HIS A 102 -8.06 8.69 -4.80
CA HIS A 102 -8.08 7.39 -5.48
C HIS A 102 -7.53 6.28 -4.57
N PHE A 103 -6.49 6.54 -3.76
CA PHE A 103 -6.01 5.60 -2.75
C PHE A 103 -7.07 5.26 -1.71
N ILE A 104 -7.76 6.25 -1.13
CA ILE A 104 -8.84 6.02 -0.16
C ILE A 104 -9.92 5.15 -0.81
N GLN A 105 -10.35 5.48 -2.02
CA GLN A 105 -11.37 4.72 -2.73
C GLN A 105 -10.92 3.27 -3.00
N PHE A 106 -9.65 3.06 -3.34
CA PHE A 106 -9.04 1.73 -3.45
C PHE A 106 -9.14 0.93 -2.14
N THR A 107 -8.78 1.52 -0.99
CA THR A 107 -8.89 0.84 0.32
C THR A 107 -10.34 0.55 0.73
N GLN A 108 -11.27 1.39 0.30
CA GLN A 108 -12.70 1.18 0.51
C GLN A 108 -13.23 0.00 -0.33
N TYR A 109 -12.77 -0.17 -1.57
CA TYR A 109 -13.10 -1.35 -2.36
C TYR A 109 -12.51 -2.63 -1.75
N ILE A 110 -11.30 -2.58 -1.21
CA ILE A 110 -10.71 -3.71 -0.49
C ILE A 110 -11.57 -4.12 0.70
N SER A 111 -11.97 -3.17 1.54
CA SER A 111 -12.80 -3.46 2.71
C SER A 111 -14.23 -3.91 2.36
N SER A 112 -14.66 -3.79 1.10
CA SER A 112 -15.93 -4.31 0.61
C SER A 112 -15.88 -5.77 0.15
N MET A 113 -14.69 -6.36 0.01
CA MET A 113 -14.52 -7.75 -0.43
C MET A 113 -15.18 -8.73 0.56
N PRO A 114 -16.14 -9.55 0.14
CA PRO A 114 -16.90 -10.39 1.08
C PRO A 114 -16.17 -11.66 1.51
N PHE A 115 -15.10 -12.04 0.82
CA PHE A 115 -14.33 -13.28 1.02
C PHE A 115 -13.01 -13.07 1.77
N VAL A 116 -12.65 -11.83 2.07
CA VAL A 116 -11.51 -11.49 2.93
C VAL A 116 -12.01 -11.13 4.33
N THR A 117 -11.18 -11.37 5.33
CA THR A 117 -11.42 -10.96 6.71
C THR A 117 -10.56 -9.74 7.01
N LEU A 118 -11.12 -8.72 7.67
CA LEU A 118 -10.32 -7.67 8.28
C LEU A 118 -9.78 -8.19 9.61
N ASP A 119 -8.47 -8.40 9.69
CA ASP A 119 -7.83 -8.92 10.90
C ASP A 119 -7.65 -7.80 11.94
N TRP A 120 -7.18 -6.64 11.48
CA TRP A 120 -7.06 -5.45 12.31
C TRP A 120 -6.98 -4.18 11.45
N ALA A 121 -7.36 -3.05 12.03
CA ALA A 121 -7.17 -1.71 11.46
C ALA A 121 -6.93 -0.69 12.58
N THR A 122 -5.98 0.21 12.39
CA THR A 122 -5.62 1.22 13.40
C THR A 122 -5.07 2.49 12.76
N THR A 123 -5.18 3.59 13.48
CA THR A 123 -4.55 4.86 13.17
C THR A 123 -3.74 5.29 14.39
N THR A 124 -2.44 5.52 14.20
CA THR A 124 -1.54 5.94 15.28
C THR A 124 -0.85 7.25 14.91
N GLN A 125 -0.85 8.20 15.84
CA GLN A 125 -0.11 9.45 15.67
C GLN A 125 1.29 9.30 16.26
N ILE A 126 2.31 9.59 15.46
CA ILE A 126 3.70 9.48 15.87
C ILE A 126 4.39 10.82 15.61
N LYS A 127 5.00 11.36 16.67
CA LYS A 127 5.83 12.56 16.60
C LYS A 127 7.28 12.15 16.76
N GLN A 128 8.07 12.30 15.71
CA GLN A 128 9.49 12.00 15.72
C GLN A 128 10.27 13.18 15.16
N GLN A 129 11.31 13.61 15.89
CA GLN A 129 12.21 14.67 15.45
C GLN A 129 13.63 14.13 15.46
N SER A 130 14.26 14.11 14.29
CA SER A 130 15.63 13.64 14.14
C SER A 130 16.28 14.31 12.94
N ARG A 131 17.59 14.57 13.04
CA ARG A 131 18.42 14.98 11.90
C ARG A 131 19.00 13.79 11.15
N ASN A 132 18.84 12.59 11.68
CA ASN A 132 19.27 11.33 11.06
C ASN A 132 18.06 10.65 10.41
N ALA A 133 18.12 10.46 9.09
CA ALA A 133 17.07 9.84 8.29
C ALA A 133 16.82 8.37 8.66
N ASP A 134 17.84 7.60 9.02
CA ASP A 134 17.70 6.21 9.46
C ASP A 134 16.89 6.11 10.75
N VAL A 135 17.09 7.06 11.68
CA VAL A 135 16.30 7.12 12.92
C VAL A 135 14.83 7.35 12.61
N LEU A 136 14.52 8.16 11.59
CA LEU A 136 13.13 8.40 11.18
C LEU A 136 12.51 7.20 10.48
N ILE A 137 13.26 6.56 9.57
CA ILE A 137 12.84 5.36 8.87
C ILE A 137 12.60 4.22 9.84
N ASN A 138 13.52 3.99 10.77
CA ASN A 138 13.37 2.96 11.80
C ASN A 138 12.18 3.27 12.72
N SER A 139 12.01 4.51 13.17
CA SER A 139 10.83 4.93 13.94
C SER A 139 9.52 4.70 13.18
N PHE A 140 9.52 4.88 11.86
CA PHE A 140 8.36 4.64 11.03
C PHE A 140 8.02 3.15 10.94
N VAL A 141 9.02 2.32 10.63
CA VAL A 141 8.86 0.86 10.55
C VAL A 141 8.55 0.26 11.92
N ASP A 142 9.10 0.80 13.01
CA ASP A 142 8.77 0.39 14.38
C ASP A 142 7.30 0.64 14.74
N GLY A 143 6.68 1.63 14.10
CA GLY A 143 5.25 1.92 14.25
C GLY A 143 4.33 0.95 13.50
N PHE A 144 4.87 0.11 12.61
CA PHE A 144 4.07 -0.80 11.80
C PHE A 144 3.61 -2.02 12.61
N TRP A 145 2.31 -2.30 12.55
CA TRP A 145 1.70 -3.46 13.18
C TRP A 145 1.64 -4.64 12.20
N GLY A 146 1.65 -5.87 12.74
CA GLY A 146 1.48 -7.10 11.95
C GLY A 146 2.70 -7.54 11.14
N ILE A 147 3.88 -7.00 11.43
CA ILE A 147 5.14 -7.35 10.77
C ILE A 147 5.93 -8.32 11.64
N GLU A 148 6.33 -9.45 11.06
CA GLU A 148 7.26 -10.35 11.72
C GLU A 148 8.68 -9.75 11.73
N LYS A 149 9.45 -10.08 12.78
CA LYS A 149 10.81 -9.54 12.96
C LYS A 149 11.73 -9.83 11.77
N GLY A 150 11.52 -10.95 11.06
CA GLY A 150 12.28 -11.33 9.86
C GLY A 150 11.94 -10.50 8.61
N ASP A 151 10.73 -9.94 8.54
CA ASP A 151 10.26 -9.14 7.39
C ASP A 151 10.66 -7.68 7.50
N LYS A 152 11.02 -7.27 8.73
CA LYS A 152 11.34 -5.89 9.06
C LYS A 152 12.44 -5.31 8.17
N ASP A 153 13.49 -6.06 7.85
CA ASP A 153 14.61 -5.56 7.03
C ASP A 153 14.20 -5.30 5.56
N GLN A 154 13.34 -6.16 5.01
CA GLN A 154 12.79 -5.95 3.66
C GLN A 154 11.86 -4.73 3.62
N ILE A 155 11.13 -4.51 4.71
CA ILE A 155 10.22 -3.36 4.87
C ILE A 155 11.01 -2.08 5.12
N VAL A 156 12.08 -2.11 5.90
CA VAL A 156 13.05 -1.00 6.03
C VAL A 156 13.60 -0.63 4.67
N THR A 157 14.04 -1.61 3.88
CA THR A 157 14.53 -1.36 2.50
C THR A 157 13.45 -0.73 1.62
N SER A 158 12.19 -1.17 1.77
CA SER A 158 11.05 -0.62 1.05
C SER A 158 10.78 0.83 1.43
N VAL A 159 10.74 1.13 2.73
CA VAL A 159 10.57 2.48 3.27
C VAL A 159 11.75 3.39 2.92
N GLN A 160 12.99 2.90 2.97
CA GLN A 160 14.17 3.63 2.51
C GLN A 160 14.02 4.06 1.05
N GLY A 161 13.50 3.18 0.20
CA GLY A 161 13.20 3.51 -1.19
C GLY A 161 12.07 4.52 -1.35
N LEU A 162 11.04 4.49 -0.49
CA LEU A 162 9.97 5.50 -0.45
C LEU A 162 10.50 6.88 -0.03
N VAL A 163 11.31 6.94 1.02
CA VAL A 163 11.96 8.17 1.47
C VAL A 163 12.90 8.71 0.40
N SER A 164 13.68 7.83 -0.25
CA SER A 164 14.54 8.22 -1.36
C SER A 164 13.74 8.77 -2.54
N ALA A 165 12.59 8.15 -2.87
CA ALA A 165 11.68 8.65 -3.89
C ALA A 165 11.18 10.05 -3.53
N ALA A 166 10.55 10.25 -2.36
CA ALA A 166 10.07 11.57 -1.94
C ALA A 166 11.16 12.64 -1.89
N LEU A 167 12.38 12.30 -1.46
CA LEU A 167 13.52 13.23 -1.50
C LEU A 167 13.92 13.58 -2.92
N SER A 168 13.83 12.64 -3.86
CA SER A 168 14.17 12.88 -5.28
C SER A 168 13.26 13.92 -5.95
N TYR A 169 12.07 14.14 -5.39
CA TYR A 169 11.08 15.11 -5.86
C TYR A 169 11.03 16.39 -5.01
N ALA A 170 11.73 16.45 -3.87
CA ALA A 170 11.79 17.63 -3.01
C ALA A 170 12.68 18.72 -3.63
N ASN A 171 12.09 19.89 -3.94
CA ASN A 171 12.83 21.11 -4.27
C ASN A 171 13.11 21.92 -2.98
N GLN A 172 13.79 23.07 -3.06
CA GLN A 172 14.08 24.01 -1.95
C GLN A 172 12.83 24.53 -1.18
N THR A 173 11.64 24.02 -1.47
CA THR A 173 10.35 24.38 -0.87
C THR A 173 9.87 23.20 -0.03
N GLU A 174 9.35 23.46 1.17
CA GLU A 174 8.77 22.41 2.02
C GLU A 174 7.68 21.65 1.25
N LYS A 175 7.81 20.33 1.18
CA LYS A 175 6.82 19.45 0.53
C LYS A 175 6.27 18.44 1.54
N LEU A 176 4.98 18.17 1.39
CA LEU A 176 4.31 17.04 2.02
C LEU A 176 4.39 15.83 1.10
N SER A 177 4.64 14.66 1.67
CA SER A 177 4.59 13.38 0.96
C SER A 177 3.73 12.41 1.74
N ASN A 178 2.71 11.85 1.11
CA ASN A 178 1.96 10.73 1.67
C ASN A 178 2.53 9.43 1.10
N PHE A 179 3.07 8.56 1.95
CA PHE A 179 3.50 7.24 1.53
C PHE A 179 2.38 6.23 1.69
N ALA A 180 2.20 5.38 0.68
CA ALA A 180 1.36 4.19 0.75
C ALA A 180 2.22 2.92 0.56
N GLN A 181 2.40 2.13 1.61
CA GLN A 181 3.06 0.83 1.54
C GLN A 181 2.02 -0.28 1.52
N ASN A 182 2.15 -1.18 0.55
CA ASN A 182 1.32 -2.36 0.40
C ASN A 182 2.22 -3.59 0.57
N LEU A 183 1.83 -4.53 1.43
CA LEU A 183 2.59 -5.75 1.69
C LEU A 183 1.73 -6.98 1.41
N LEU A 184 2.32 -7.96 0.75
CA LEU A 184 1.80 -9.32 0.66
C LEU A 184 2.67 -10.25 1.51
N GLN A 185 2.02 -11.00 2.41
CA GLN A 185 2.67 -11.96 3.28
C GLN A 185 1.79 -13.21 3.48
N VAL A 186 2.36 -14.26 4.07
CA VAL A 186 1.61 -15.47 4.42
C VAL A 186 1.74 -15.69 5.92
N ASP A 187 0.64 -15.94 6.60
CA ASP A 187 0.70 -16.29 8.02
C ASP A 187 1.06 -17.77 8.23
N SER A 188 1.33 -18.12 9.49
CA SER A 188 1.63 -19.50 9.89
C SER A 188 0.53 -20.53 9.59
N SER A 189 -0.70 -20.07 9.30
CA SER A 189 -1.84 -20.93 8.92
C SER A 189 -1.99 -21.06 7.40
N GLY A 190 -1.14 -20.42 6.61
CA GLY A 190 -1.20 -20.42 5.15
C GLY A 190 -2.23 -19.43 4.58
N ASN A 191 -2.77 -18.51 5.39
CA ASN A 191 -3.62 -17.44 4.88
C ASN A 191 -2.75 -16.41 4.16
N VAL A 192 -3.25 -15.94 3.02
CA VAL A 192 -2.63 -14.83 2.31
C VAL A 192 -3.08 -13.54 2.95
N GLN A 193 -2.13 -12.75 3.43
CA GLN A 193 -2.36 -11.46 4.07
C GLN A 193 -1.98 -10.30 3.16
N PHE A 194 -2.82 -9.28 3.16
CA PHE A 194 -2.62 -8.01 2.48
C PHE A 194 -2.65 -6.88 3.51
N SER A 195 -1.50 -6.24 3.72
CA SER A 195 -1.35 -5.15 4.68
C SER A 195 -1.17 -3.82 3.95
N LEU A 196 -1.96 -2.83 4.36
CA LEU A 196 -1.92 -1.46 3.90
C LEU A 196 -1.38 -0.58 5.01
N TYR A 197 -0.40 0.26 4.68
CA TYR A 197 0.12 1.30 5.55
C TYR A 197 0.10 2.61 4.78
N SER A 198 -0.45 3.66 5.38
CA SER A 198 -0.46 5.00 4.82
C SER A 198 0.04 5.98 5.85
N SER A 199 0.86 6.93 5.41
CA SER A 199 1.41 7.93 6.31
C SER A 199 1.68 9.24 5.64
N THR A 200 1.42 10.35 6.32
CA THR A 200 1.83 11.68 5.83
C THR A 200 3.12 12.11 6.49
N PHE A 201 4.12 12.46 5.70
CA PHE A 201 5.37 13.05 6.16
C PHE A 201 5.53 14.46 5.61
N GLN A 202 6.04 15.36 6.44
CA GLN A 202 6.53 16.66 6.00
C GLN A 202 8.05 16.62 5.95
N ILE A 203 8.65 17.10 4.87
CA ILE A 203 10.10 17.26 4.78
C ILE A 203 10.38 18.75 4.55
N SER A 204 11.11 19.37 5.48
CA SER A 204 11.63 20.73 5.31
C SER A 204 13.15 20.70 5.18
N ALA A 205 13.66 21.21 4.06
CA ALA A 205 15.09 21.45 3.87
C ALA A 205 15.33 22.95 4.04
N THR A 206 16.19 23.36 4.98
CA THR A 206 16.54 24.77 5.15
C THR A 206 17.95 25.03 4.64
N GLU A 207 18.08 25.98 3.71
CA GLU A 207 19.37 26.44 3.20
C GLU A 207 20.06 27.39 4.20
N LYS A 208 20.49 26.86 5.34
CA LYS A 208 21.59 27.48 6.08
C LYS A 208 22.64 26.40 6.37
N LYS A 209 23.73 26.45 5.60
CA LYS A 209 24.91 25.57 5.70
C LYS A 209 24.72 24.12 5.24
N GLY A 210 23.75 23.84 4.34
CA GLY A 210 23.58 22.50 3.76
C GLY A 210 23.05 21.44 4.73
N ILE A 211 22.38 21.86 5.81
CA ILE A 211 21.79 20.94 6.79
C ILE A 211 20.30 20.75 6.47
N ILE A 212 19.92 19.56 6.01
CA ILE A 212 18.51 19.16 5.91
C ILE A 212 18.02 18.80 7.31
N THR A 213 16.95 19.45 7.80
CA THR A 213 16.36 19.13 9.10
C THR A 213 15.00 18.47 8.89
N PHE A 214 14.95 17.16 9.08
CA PHE A 214 13.71 16.40 8.93
C PHE A 214 12.80 16.62 10.15
N HIS A 215 11.56 17.06 9.89
CA HIS A 215 10.51 17.14 10.89
C HIS A 215 9.41 16.15 10.52
N SER A 216 9.37 14.99 11.18
CA SER A 216 8.34 13.98 10.90
C SER A 216 7.31 13.96 12.02
N GLU A 217 6.26 14.75 11.88
CA GLU A 217 4.98 14.39 12.49
C GLU A 217 4.20 13.60 11.44
N TYR A 218 3.85 12.36 11.75
CA TYR A 218 3.12 11.50 10.84
C TYR A 218 1.97 10.79 11.55
N GLU A 219 0.81 10.81 10.91
CA GLU A 219 -0.27 9.88 11.21
C GLU A 219 -0.04 8.63 10.37
N LEU A 220 -0.03 7.46 11.03
CA LEU A 220 0.15 6.16 10.41
C LEU A 220 -1.17 5.40 10.49
N SER A 221 -1.90 5.36 9.38
CA SER A 221 -3.10 4.53 9.19
C SER A 221 -2.71 3.19 8.63
N GLN A 222 -3.31 2.13 9.14
CA GLN A 222 -2.89 0.76 8.85
C GLN A 222 -4.08 -0.21 8.87
N ALA A 223 -4.08 -1.20 7.98
CA ALA A 223 -5.07 -2.27 7.98
C ALA A 223 -4.48 -3.55 7.40
N MET A 224 -4.89 -4.70 7.93
CA MET A 224 -4.51 -6.01 7.42
C MET A 224 -5.74 -6.85 7.11
N TYR A 225 -5.76 -7.41 5.91
CA TYR A 225 -6.81 -8.28 5.41
C TYR A 225 -6.25 -9.67 5.15
N SER A 226 -6.96 -10.72 5.54
CA SER A 226 -6.59 -12.11 5.25
C SER A 226 -7.57 -12.77 4.30
N LEU A 227 -7.03 -13.56 3.36
CA LEU A 227 -7.78 -14.51 2.54
C LEU A 227 -7.34 -15.91 2.92
N SER A 228 -8.26 -16.68 3.50
CA SER A 228 -7.99 -18.09 3.79
C SER A 228 -8.14 -18.96 2.55
N PRO A 229 -7.37 -20.06 2.44
CA PRO A 229 -7.55 -21.03 1.36
C PRO A 229 -8.98 -21.55 1.27
N ALA A 230 -9.65 -21.80 2.41
CA ALA A 230 -11.02 -22.29 2.43
C ALA A 230 -12.04 -21.29 1.85
N ASN A 231 -11.91 -20.01 2.18
CA ASN A 231 -12.76 -18.97 1.60
C ASN A 231 -12.50 -18.84 0.10
N TRP A 232 -11.24 -18.89 -0.32
CA TRP A 232 -10.88 -18.82 -1.73
C TRP A 232 -11.45 -20.00 -2.52
N GLU A 233 -11.28 -21.23 -2.04
CA GLU A 233 -11.84 -22.43 -2.66
C GLU A 233 -13.37 -22.35 -2.84
N THR A 234 -14.06 -21.66 -1.93
CA THR A 234 -15.51 -21.44 -2.02
C THR A 234 -15.90 -20.50 -3.16
N VAL A 235 -15.04 -19.55 -3.54
CA VAL A 235 -15.39 -18.45 -4.44
C VAL A 235 -14.61 -18.40 -5.74
N LYS A 236 -13.51 -19.15 -5.88
CA LYS A 236 -12.58 -19.07 -7.02
C LYS A 236 -13.25 -19.24 -8.38
N GLU A 237 -14.29 -20.08 -8.47
CA GLU A 237 -15.03 -20.30 -9.73
C GLU A 237 -15.75 -19.04 -10.21
N ALA A 238 -16.14 -18.15 -9.30
CA ALA A 238 -16.72 -16.85 -9.68
C ALA A 238 -15.71 -15.96 -10.43
N PHE A 239 -14.41 -16.21 -10.24
CA PHE A 239 -13.32 -15.50 -10.89
C PHE A 239 -12.87 -16.15 -12.21
N ALA A 240 -13.56 -17.17 -12.72
CA ALA A 240 -13.15 -17.90 -13.92
C ALA A 240 -12.99 -17.02 -15.19
N GLN A 241 -13.68 -15.88 -15.25
CA GLN A 241 -13.58 -14.91 -16.35
C GLN A 241 -12.60 -13.76 -16.09
N GLN A 242 -11.96 -13.74 -14.92
CA GLN A 242 -10.99 -12.71 -14.56
C GLN A 242 -9.59 -13.14 -14.98
N TYR A 243 -8.75 -12.17 -15.32
CA TYR A 243 -7.34 -12.42 -15.58
C TYR A 243 -6.57 -12.36 -14.28
N LYS A 244 -5.85 -13.44 -13.99
CA LYS A 244 -5.00 -13.50 -12.81
C LYS A 244 -3.86 -12.50 -12.92
N VAL A 245 -3.54 -11.90 -11.79
CA VAL A 245 -2.39 -11.02 -11.62
C VAL A 245 -1.28 -11.82 -10.96
N THR A 246 -0.06 -11.74 -11.49
CA THR A 246 1.10 -12.38 -10.84
C THR A 246 1.68 -11.48 -9.76
N VAL A 247 2.52 -12.06 -8.88
CA VAL A 247 3.18 -11.28 -7.82
C VAL A 247 4.00 -10.14 -8.39
N ASP A 248 4.73 -10.39 -9.48
CA ASP A 248 5.60 -9.39 -10.09
C ASP A 248 4.80 -8.33 -10.85
N ASP A 249 3.71 -8.70 -11.54
CA ASP A 249 2.79 -7.72 -12.14
C ASP A 249 2.20 -6.80 -11.06
N TRP A 250 1.76 -7.38 -9.95
CA TRP A 250 1.21 -6.63 -8.83
C TRP A 250 2.25 -5.66 -8.23
N ILE A 251 3.48 -6.12 -7.98
CA ILE A 251 4.56 -5.26 -7.46
C ILE A 251 4.84 -4.11 -8.42
N ASN A 252 4.91 -4.40 -9.72
CA ASN A 252 5.20 -3.40 -10.75
C ASN A 252 4.07 -2.37 -10.86
N ASP A 253 2.80 -2.79 -10.83
CA ASP A 253 1.64 -1.89 -10.92
C ASP A 253 1.40 -1.04 -9.65
N MET A 254 1.95 -1.47 -8.52
CA MET A 254 1.75 -0.84 -7.21
C MET A 254 2.99 -0.13 -6.66
N THR A 255 4.06 -0.02 -7.46
CA THR A 255 5.31 0.63 -7.03
C THR A 255 5.63 1.83 -7.91
N THR A 256 5.58 3.03 -7.32
CA THR A 256 6.01 4.25 -7.96
C THR A 256 7.50 4.17 -8.33
N PRO A 257 7.88 4.34 -9.61
CA PRO A 257 9.28 4.34 -10.00
C PRO A 257 9.99 5.61 -9.53
N ALA A 258 11.31 5.53 -9.37
CA ALA A 258 12.13 6.73 -9.12
C ALA A 258 12.09 7.68 -10.35
N LYS A 259 12.10 8.99 -10.12
CA LYS A 259 12.07 9.99 -11.20
C LYS A 259 13.33 9.89 -12.05
N ALA A 260 13.17 9.69 -13.35
CA ALA A 260 14.30 9.72 -14.29
C ALA A 260 15.00 11.08 -14.26
N GLY A 261 16.32 11.09 -14.12
CA GLY A 261 17.14 12.31 -14.14
C GLY A 261 17.17 13.13 -12.84
N SER A 262 16.61 12.62 -11.73
CA SER A 262 16.80 13.28 -10.43
C SER A 262 18.27 13.25 -10.01
N THR A 263 18.83 14.44 -9.74
CA THR A 263 20.20 14.63 -9.22
C THR A 263 20.23 14.76 -7.70
N VAL A 264 19.04 14.76 -7.06
CA VAL A 264 18.93 14.78 -5.60
C VAL A 264 19.25 13.38 -5.10
N LYS A 265 20.55 13.13 -4.94
CA LYS A 265 21.03 12.02 -4.13
C LYS A 265 20.54 12.29 -2.72
N ALA A 266 19.88 11.30 -2.10
CA ALA A 266 19.77 11.26 -0.66
C ALA A 266 21.20 11.06 -0.11
N LEU A 267 22.00 12.12 -0.09
CA LEU A 267 23.41 12.12 0.31
C LEU A 267 23.59 11.58 1.74
N CYS A 268 22.50 11.51 2.52
CA CYS A 268 22.46 10.95 3.87
C CYS A 268 21.96 9.49 3.94
N LEU A 269 21.58 8.85 2.83
CA LEU A 269 21.09 7.47 2.77
C LEU A 269 21.96 6.57 1.84
N GLU A 270 22.85 7.16 1.03
CA GLU A 270 23.72 6.43 0.09
C GLU A 270 25.03 5.90 0.71
N GLU A 271 25.33 6.18 2.00
CA GLU A 271 26.52 5.65 2.66
C GLU A 271 26.21 4.50 3.61
N ARG A 272 25.99 3.31 3.04
CA ARG A 272 26.70 2.06 3.39
C ARG A 272 26.22 0.84 2.60
#